data_AF-A0AAD6XF84-F1
#
_entry.id   AF-A0AAD6XF84-F1
#
_cell.length_a   1.000
_cell.length_b   1.000
_cell.length_c   1.000
_cell.angle_alpha   90.00
_cell.angle_beta   90.00
_cell.angle_gamma   90.00
#
_symmetry.space_group_name_H-M   'P 1'
#
loop_
_entity.id
_entity.type
_entity.pdbx_description
1 polymer ?
#
loop_
_entity_poly.entity_id
_entity_poly.type
_entity_poly.pdbx_seq_one_letter_code
_entity_poly.pdbx_strand_id
1 'polypeptide(L)'
;MSAAAIPTDGPQPTDPQPAPETVLQKAGKRFLLHNPIEATDALWRAYANNRLAAWTVRKSHKKAEKAEYESPDSDDDENMRLAMSRNDTIYVLRSIRRTMRELEDEMGLPDTLLQKSVAVLECDAAFEEADDPRTVSTISRIYSPSRPVYVDVHLLYHCRMRYDHLEWHFSIGYKIHTRPQGRGPAKEMPADLDIKALNDELGGGLGNMHVNKGWRSIAWATWDDLGGTNFGQRRVEQRSFDLYDEGIIDLHEAFFGPLPEPDGASDLVRRQASVNVVRLLLAAVGIDYEIACEEDEDDAPPGRDQLQSKQGHIAWMLSGLSDHWMAREVRKACGFQLARDPVEQAAGDKEREEERTRELEYYDDDEDPAQGCRPQ
;
A
#
# COMPACT_ATOMS: atom_id res chain seq x y z
N MET A 1 -50.30 66.10 41.05
CA MET A 1 -49.25 65.08 41.26
C MET A 1 -49.28 64.17 40.04
N SER A 2 -48.31 64.33 39.14
CA SER A 2 -48.28 63.66 37.84
C SER A 2 -47.54 62.33 37.98
N ALA A 3 -48.22 61.22 37.70
CA ALA A 3 -47.65 59.87 37.74
C ALA A 3 -46.85 59.62 36.46
N ALA A 4 -45.54 59.41 36.59
CA ALA A 4 -44.66 59.05 35.49
C ALA A 4 -44.94 57.59 35.07
N ALA A 5 -45.21 57.40 33.79
CA ALA A 5 -45.38 56.08 33.19
C ALA A 5 -44.04 55.34 33.12
N ILE A 6 -43.99 54.14 33.69
CA ILE A 6 -42.84 53.24 33.62
C ILE A 6 -42.81 52.61 32.21
N PRO A 7 -41.70 52.72 31.46
CA PRO A 7 -41.58 52.09 30.16
C PRO A 7 -41.54 50.57 30.35
N THR A 8 -42.48 49.87 29.73
CA THR A 8 -42.49 48.42 29.63
C THR A 8 -41.43 48.00 28.61
N ASP A 9 -40.33 47.41 29.08
CA ASP A 9 -39.33 46.74 28.23
C ASP A 9 -40.02 45.67 27.39
N GLY A 10 -40.07 45.90 26.08
CA GLY A 10 -40.52 44.91 25.12
C GLY A 10 -39.55 43.71 25.09
N PRO A 11 -40.04 42.50 24.81
CA PRO A 11 -39.20 41.31 24.75
C PRO A 11 -38.08 41.53 23.73
N GLN A 12 -36.83 41.45 24.22
CA GLN A 12 -35.67 41.53 23.34
C GLN A 12 -35.74 40.39 22.31
N PRO A 13 -35.47 40.67 21.03
CA PRO A 13 -35.39 39.62 20.01
C PRO A 13 -34.28 38.65 20.43
N THR A 14 -34.66 37.41 20.72
CA THR A 14 -33.71 36.34 20.96
C THR A 14 -32.97 36.06 19.66
N ASP A 15 -31.65 36.23 19.68
CA ASP A 15 -30.80 35.90 18.55
C ASP A 15 -31.07 34.46 18.10
N PRO A 16 -31.17 34.20 16.78
CA PRO A 16 -31.43 32.87 16.26
C PRO A 16 -30.29 31.93 16.69
N GLN A 17 -30.67 30.88 17.44
CA GLN A 17 -29.73 29.87 17.89
C GLN A 17 -29.10 29.18 16.67
N PRO A 18 -27.76 29.07 16.59
CA PRO A 18 -27.10 28.48 15.43
C PRO A 18 -27.57 27.04 15.23
N ALA A 19 -27.79 26.67 13.97
CA ALA A 19 -28.22 25.31 13.61
C ALA A 19 -27.25 24.27 14.19
N PRO A 20 -27.76 23.12 14.67
CA PRO A 20 -26.91 22.08 15.23
C PRO A 20 -25.92 21.57 14.17
N GLU A 21 -24.66 21.48 14.57
CA GLU A 21 -23.59 21.02 13.70
C GLU A 21 -23.80 19.57 13.25
N THR A 22 -23.72 19.33 11.94
CA THR A 22 -23.84 18.02 11.30
C THR A 22 -22.69 17.08 11.68
N VAL A 23 -22.84 15.78 11.46
CA VAL A 23 -21.76 14.82 11.75
C VAL A 23 -20.56 15.03 10.82
N LEU A 24 -20.80 15.37 9.56
CA LEU A 24 -19.75 15.68 8.60
C LEU A 24 -18.91 16.88 9.05
N GLN A 25 -19.54 17.98 9.50
CA GLN A 25 -18.80 19.15 10.02
C GLN A 25 -17.92 18.79 11.22
N LYS A 26 -18.42 17.95 12.14
CA LYS A 26 -17.63 17.44 13.28
C LYS A 26 -16.47 16.56 12.82
N ALA A 27 -16.66 15.73 11.80
CA ALA A 27 -15.62 14.91 11.20
C ALA A 27 -14.53 15.78 10.54
N GLY A 28 -14.92 16.79 9.76
CA GLY A 28 -13.99 17.73 9.10
C GLY A 28 -13.19 18.61 10.07
N LYS A 29 -13.71 18.88 11.28
CA LYS A 29 -12.93 19.52 12.36
C LYS A 29 -11.90 18.58 12.98
N ARG A 30 -12.12 17.27 12.93
CA ARG A 30 -11.29 16.26 13.62
C ARG A 30 -10.28 15.59 12.70
N PHE A 31 -10.61 15.49 11.42
CA PHE A 31 -9.80 14.86 10.40
C PHE A 31 -9.62 15.81 9.24
N LEU A 32 -8.45 15.77 8.62
CA LEU A 32 -8.22 16.47 7.37
C LEU A 32 -8.98 15.70 6.28
N LEU A 33 -10.08 16.29 5.80
CA LEU A 33 -10.89 15.80 4.68
C LEU A 33 -10.60 16.64 3.45
N HIS A 34 -10.69 16.06 2.27
CA HIS A 34 -10.45 16.73 1.00
C HIS A 34 -11.65 16.48 0.07
N ASN A 35 -12.34 17.55 -0.31
CA ASN A 35 -13.56 17.50 -1.13
C ASN A 35 -14.58 16.44 -0.64
N PRO A 36 -15.07 16.56 0.61
CA PRO A 36 -15.97 15.56 1.18
C PRO A 36 -17.29 15.48 0.39
N ILE A 37 -17.65 14.25 0.03
CA ILE A 37 -18.87 13.89 -0.68
C ILE A 37 -19.99 13.63 0.34
N GLU A 38 -21.20 14.07 0.00
CA GLU A 38 -22.36 13.87 0.85
C GLU A 38 -22.65 12.39 1.09
N ALA A 39 -22.92 12.05 2.34
CA ALA A 39 -23.34 10.73 2.76
C ALA A 39 -24.18 10.85 4.04
N THR A 40 -24.84 9.75 4.44
CA THR A 40 -25.66 9.78 5.64
C THR A 40 -24.83 10.04 6.90
N ASP A 41 -25.39 10.78 7.86
CA ASP A 41 -24.78 11.01 9.18
C ASP A 41 -24.38 9.71 9.89
N ALA A 42 -25.11 8.62 9.64
CA ALA A 42 -24.79 7.31 10.19
C ALA A 42 -23.46 6.76 9.67
N LEU A 43 -23.19 6.90 8.36
CA LEU A 43 -21.94 6.46 7.75
C LEU A 43 -20.76 7.31 8.22
N TRP A 44 -20.90 8.64 8.21
CA TRP A 44 -19.86 9.53 8.72
C TRP A 44 -19.54 9.28 10.20
N ARG A 45 -20.55 8.98 11.03
CA ARG A 45 -20.35 8.60 12.43
C ARG A 45 -19.58 7.29 12.55
N ALA A 46 -19.95 6.28 11.76
CA ALA A 46 -19.27 4.98 11.79
C ALA A 46 -17.81 5.09 11.32
N TYR A 47 -17.57 5.83 10.23
CA TYR A 47 -16.23 6.16 9.73
C TYR A 47 -15.39 6.85 10.80
N ALA A 48 -15.93 7.91 11.42
CA ALA A 48 -15.22 8.66 12.45
C ALA A 48 -14.88 7.78 13.66
N ASN A 49 -15.82 6.95 14.11
CA ASN A 49 -15.59 6.03 15.23
C ASN A 49 -14.50 5.00 14.90
N ASN A 50 -14.54 4.41 13.70
CA ASN A 50 -13.54 3.43 13.25
C ASN A 50 -12.14 4.06 13.20
N ARG A 51 -12.01 5.25 12.59
CA ARG A 51 -10.75 6.00 12.51
C ARG A 51 -10.16 6.32 13.89
N LEU A 52 -11.00 6.62 14.87
CA LEU A 52 -10.56 6.85 16.25
C LEU A 52 -10.15 5.59 16.98
N ALA A 53 -10.85 4.49 16.74
CA ALA A 53 -10.50 3.18 17.30
C ALA A 53 -9.12 2.75 16.78
N ALA A 54 -8.89 2.81 15.46
CA ALA A 54 -7.60 2.48 14.86
C ALA A 54 -6.47 3.36 15.41
N TRP A 55 -6.71 4.66 15.60
CA TRP A 55 -5.72 5.55 16.21
C TRP A 55 -5.40 5.20 17.67
N THR A 56 -6.40 4.71 18.40
CA THR A 56 -6.22 4.25 19.80
C THR A 56 -5.38 2.99 19.86
N VAL A 57 -5.65 2.01 18.98
CA VAL A 57 -4.84 0.79 18.83
C VAL A 57 -3.39 1.15 18.51
N ARG A 58 -3.16 2.04 17.54
CA ARG A 58 -1.83 2.54 17.20
C ARG A 58 -1.09 3.17 18.39
N LYS A 59 -1.80 3.92 19.24
CA LYS A 59 -1.20 4.52 20.44
C LYS A 59 -0.76 3.49 21.47
N SER A 60 -1.51 2.40 21.65
CA SER A 60 -1.08 1.32 22.54
C SER A 60 0.19 0.63 22.03
N HIS A 61 0.29 0.37 20.72
CA HIS A 61 1.52 -0.19 20.13
C HIS A 61 2.71 0.77 20.28
N LYS A 62 2.55 2.06 19.97
CA LYS A 62 3.59 3.07 20.17
C LYS A 62 4.08 3.20 21.62
N LYS A 63 3.21 2.96 22.61
CA LYS A 63 3.60 3.01 24.02
C LYS A 63 4.46 1.81 24.42
N ALA A 64 4.29 0.66 23.77
CA ALA A 64 5.17 -0.49 23.91
C ALA A 64 6.53 -0.26 23.22
N GLU A 65 6.56 0.53 22.14
CA GLU A 65 7.78 0.88 21.39
C GLU A 65 8.58 2.05 22.01
N LYS A 66 7.97 2.85 22.88
CA LYS A 66 8.57 4.07 23.43
C LYS A 66 9.49 3.82 24.63
N ALA A 67 10.76 3.58 24.32
CA ALA A 67 11.86 4.22 25.04
C ALA A 67 12.70 5.17 24.15
N GLU A 68 12.69 5.01 22.81
CA GLU A 68 13.60 5.73 21.91
C GLU A 68 12.92 6.40 20.69
N TYR A 69 11.60 6.33 20.57
CA TYR A 69 10.88 6.98 19.46
C TYR A 69 10.73 8.49 19.70
N GLU A 70 11.75 9.25 19.29
CA GLU A 70 11.71 10.71 19.20
C GLU A 70 10.69 11.20 18.16
N SER A 71 10.40 12.50 18.23
CA SER A 71 9.23 13.18 17.71
C SER A 71 8.86 12.81 16.26
N PRO A 72 7.55 12.72 15.92
CA PRO A 72 7.09 12.60 14.53
C PRO A 72 7.54 13.75 13.60
N ASP A 73 8.14 14.81 14.14
CA ASP A 73 8.60 16.01 13.42
C ASP A 73 10.14 16.12 13.34
N SER A 74 10.91 15.18 13.89
CA SER A 74 12.38 15.21 13.77
C SER A 74 12.80 14.40 12.54
N ASP A 75 12.87 15.06 11.39
CA ASP A 75 13.54 14.58 10.18
C ASP A 75 15.08 14.64 10.35
N ASP A 76 15.59 14.40 11.56
CA ASP A 76 17.02 14.51 11.88
C ASP A 76 17.73 13.20 11.49
N ASP A 77 18.18 13.15 10.24
CA ASP A 77 18.83 12.00 9.61
C ASP A 77 20.07 11.49 10.36
N GLU A 78 20.71 12.32 11.21
CA GLU A 78 21.86 11.90 12.00
C GLU A 78 21.50 10.94 13.14
N ASN A 79 20.30 11.05 13.73
CA ASN A 79 19.84 10.12 14.76
C ASN A 79 19.36 8.78 14.17
N MET A 80 19.31 8.69 12.83
CA MET A 80 18.87 7.50 12.10
C MET A 80 19.79 6.30 12.37
N ARG A 81 21.12 6.52 12.47
CA ARG A 81 22.12 5.45 12.62
C ARG A 81 22.19 4.81 14.01
N LEU A 82 21.86 5.55 15.07
CA LEU A 82 21.96 5.08 16.45
C LEU A 82 20.71 4.33 16.92
N ALA A 83 19.53 4.68 16.40
CA ALA A 83 18.27 3.99 16.68
C ALA A 83 18.08 2.68 15.88
N MET A 84 19.02 2.33 14.98
CA MET A 84 18.92 1.19 14.03
C MET A 84 18.97 -0.20 14.67
N SER A 85 19.26 -0.31 15.96
CA SER A 85 19.71 -1.58 16.56
C SER A 85 18.58 -2.55 16.96
N ARG A 86 17.29 -2.16 17.00
CA ARG A 86 16.31 -2.97 17.77
C ARG A 86 14.92 -3.20 17.19
N ASN A 87 14.47 -2.51 16.14
CA ASN A 87 13.12 -2.74 15.62
C ASN A 87 12.96 -2.42 14.13
N ASP A 88 13.11 -3.41 13.27
CA ASP A 88 13.06 -3.23 11.82
C ASP A 88 11.70 -2.72 11.31
N THR A 89 10.62 -2.97 12.07
CA THR A 89 9.28 -2.42 11.80
C THR A 89 9.31 -0.90 11.65
N ILE A 90 10.24 -0.21 12.33
CA ILE A 90 10.36 1.24 12.24
C ILE A 90 10.74 1.73 10.83
N TYR A 91 11.48 0.94 10.05
CA TYR A 91 11.85 1.29 8.67
C TYR A 91 10.62 1.31 7.78
N VAL A 92 9.78 0.27 7.86
CA VAL A 92 8.52 0.20 7.11
C VAL A 92 7.61 1.36 7.49
N LEU A 93 7.45 1.64 8.79
CA LEU A 93 6.62 2.75 9.27
C LEU A 93 7.12 4.14 8.84
N ARG A 94 8.43 4.32 8.69
CA ARG A 94 9.04 5.55 8.18
C ARG A 94 8.87 5.64 6.67
N SER A 95 9.10 4.53 5.95
CA SER A 95 8.90 4.44 4.51
C SER A 95 7.46 4.83 4.15
N ILE A 96 6.46 4.22 4.78
CA ILE A 96 5.03 4.56 4.59
C ILE A 96 4.76 6.06 4.73
N ARG A 97 5.38 6.74 5.72
CA ARG A 97 5.15 8.17 5.91
C ARG A 97 5.78 9.01 4.82
N ARG A 98 7.02 8.69 4.47
CA ARG A 98 7.75 9.42 3.43
C ARG A 98 7.06 9.23 2.08
N THR A 99 6.75 8.00 1.68
CA THR A 99 6.08 7.73 0.41
C THR A 99 4.71 8.42 0.32
N MET A 100 3.97 8.46 1.44
CA MET A 100 2.72 9.23 1.51
C MET A 100 2.94 10.74 1.37
N ARG A 101 4.02 11.29 1.93
CA ARG A 101 4.38 12.72 1.80
C ARG A 101 4.77 13.07 0.37
N GLU A 102 5.65 12.27 -0.24
CA GLU A 102 6.06 12.45 -1.63
C GLU A 102 4.84 12.39 -2.57
N LEU A 103 3.94 11.42 -2.35
CA LEU A 103 2.71 11.30 -3.12
C LEU A 103 1.73 12.46 -2.86
N GLU A 104 1.67 13.03 -1.66
CA GLU A 104 0.89 14.26 -1.38
C GLU A 104 1.36 15.41 -2.25
N ASP A 105 2.68 15.64 -2.30
CA ASP A 105 3.29 16.71 -3.06
C ASP A 105 3.04 16.56 -4.56
N GLU A 106 3.25 15.35 -5.10
CA GLU A 106 3.03 15.04 -6.51
C GLU A 106 1.56 15.19 -6.93
N MET A 107 0.63 14.77 -6.07
CA MET A 107 -0.81 14.89 -6.34
C MET A 107 -1.36 16.30 -6.09
N GLY A 108 -0.55 17.23 -5.56
CA GLY A 108 -1.00 18.57 -5.17
C GLY A 108 -2.03 18.55 -4.03
N LEU A 109 -1.94 17.56 -3.14
CA LEU A 109 -2.82 17.41 -2.00
C LEU A 109 -2.38 18.31 -0.83
N PRO A 110 -3.29 18.68 0.09
CA PRO A 110 -2.91 19.35 1.32
C PRO A 110 -1.85 18.57 2.12
N ASP A 111 -0.86 19.29 2.64
CA ASP A 111 0.21 18.72 3.46
C ASP A 111 -0.36 17.84 4.59
N THR A 112 0.21 16.64 4.75
CA THR A 112 -0.16 15.60 5.71
C THR A 112 -1.53 14.94 5.53
N LEU A 113 -2.26 15.21 4.43
CA LEU A 113 -3.56 14.59 4.16
C LEU A 113 -3.51 13.06 4.16
N LEU A 114 -2.72 12.45 3.30
CA LEU A 114 -2.53 11.01 3.16
C LEU A 114 -1.84 10.43 4.41
N GLN A 115 -0.80 11.09 4.93
CA GLN A 115 -0.08 10.68 6.14
C GLN A 115 -1.01 10.54 7.36
N LYS A 116 -2.00 11.44 7.50
CA LYS A 116 -3.03 11.37 8.56
C LYS A 116 -4.16 10.41 8.22
N SER A 117 -4.30 10.03 6.96
CA SER A 117 -5.35 9.14 6.45
C SER A 117 -4.93 7.68 6.46
N VAL A 118 -3.66 7.36 6.61
CA VAL A 118 -3.17 5.98 6.79
C VAL A 118 -3.03 5.60 8.27
N ALA A 119 -3.49 4.40 8.61
CA ALA A 119 -3.25 3.75 9.89
C ALA A 119 -2.66 2.35 9.65
N VAL A 120 -1.43 2.13 10.11
CA VAL A 120 -0.83 0.79 10.12
C VAL A 120 -1.46 -0.01 11.26
N LEU A 121 -2.14 -1.10 10.89
CA LEU A 121 -2.89 -1.97 11.80
C LEU A 121 -1.97 -3.07 12.34
N GLU A 122 -1.16 -3.65 11.47
CA GLU A 122 -0.14 -4.66 11.79
C GLU A 122 1.08 -4.41 10.92
N CYS A 123 2.26 -4.58 11.49
CA CYS A 123 3.50 -4.60 10.76
C CYS A 123 4.47 -5.50 11.52
N ASP A 124 4.90 -6.56 10.84
CA ASP A 124 5.98 -7.43 11.28
C ASP A 124 7.05 -7.37 10.20
N ALA A 125 8.26 -6.99 10.58
CA ALA A 125 9.33 -6.76 9.64
C ALA A 125 10.65 -7.27 10.22
N ALA A 126 11.42 -7.92 9.37
CA ALA A 126 12.77 -8.37 9.62
C ALA A 126 13.63 -8.01 8.41
N PHE A 127 14.80 -7.46 8.66
CA PHE A 127 15.74 -6.99 7.65
C PHE A 127 17.09 -7.73 7.83
N GLU A 128 17.80 -8.02 6.73
CA GLU A 128 19.19 -8.52 6.84
C GLU A 128 20.18 -7.35 7.02
N GLU A 129 19.95 -6.27 6.27
CA GLU A 129 20.65 -4.97 6.36
C GLU A 129 19.63 -3.83 6.40
N ALA A 130 20.04 -2.60 6.75
CA ALA A 130 19.12 -1.49 7.05
C ALA A 130 18.05 -1.20 5.99
N ASP A 131 18.36 -1.42 4.72
CA ASP A 131 17.54 -1.16 3.54
C ASP A 131 17.17 -2.43 2.77
N ASP A 132 17.60 -3.61 3.23
CA ASP A 132 17.36 -4.91 2.61
C ASP A 132 16.30 -5.72 3.40
N PRO A 133 15.01 -5.62 3.03
CA PRO A 133 13.95 -6.30 3.74
C PRO A 133 14.07 -7.80 3.51
N ARG A 134 13.98 -8.58 4.60
CA ARG A 134 14.00 -10.04 4.52
C ARG A 134 12.61 -10.65 4.54
N THR A 135 11.80 -10.26 5.50
CA THR A 135 10.42 -10.69 5.65
C THR A 135 9.64 -9.51 6.13
N VAL A 136 8.60 -9.11 5.40
CA VAL A 136 7.70 -8.05 5.82
C VAL A 136 6.26 -8.50 5.63
N SER A 137 5.46 -8.40 6.67
CA SER A 137 4.01 -8.50 6.63
C SER A 137 3.44 -7.18 7.13
N THR A 138 2.65 -6.48 6.33
CA THR A 138 2.06 -5.19 6.71
C THR A 138 0.61 -5.11 6.30
N ILE A 139 -0.26 -4.80 7.26
CA ILE A 139 -1.65 -4.46 7.04
C ILE A 139 -1.84 -2.98 7.37
N SER A 140 -2.19 -2.20 6.37
CA SER A 140 -2.47 -0.76 6.48
C SER A 140 -3.90 -0.45 6.08
N ARG A 141 -4.52 0.49 6.78
CA ARG A 141 -5.84 1.04 6.45
C ARG A 141 -5.72 2.47 5.96
N ILE A 142 -6.22 2.73 4.77
CA ILE A 142 -6.31 4.05 4.17
C ILE A 142 -7.75 4.54 4.30
N TYR A 143 -7.95 5.57 5.12
CA TYR A 143 -9.24 6.24 5.25
C TYR A 143 -9.43 7.21 4.10
N SER A 144 -10.52 7.07 3.34
CA SER A 144 -10.80 8.01 2.25
C SER A 144 -10.89 9.45 2.79
N PRO A 145 -10.25 10.43 2.12
CA PRO A 145 -10.36 11.82 2.49
C PRO A 145 -11.70 12.45 2.05
N SER A 146 -12.38 11.84 1.08
CA SER A 146 -13.59 12.39 0.45
C SER A 146 -14.86 11.65 0.85
N ARG A 147 -14.79 10.39 1.30
CA ARG A 147 -15.97 9.55 1.56
C ARG A 147 -15.85 8.82 2.90
N PRO A 148 -16.98 8.42 3.52
CA PRO A 148 -16.96 7.60 4.73
C PRO A 148 -16.68 6.12 4.40
N VAL A 149 -15.55 5.86 3.75
CA VAL A 149 -15.06 4.52 3.37
C VAL A 149 -13.58 4.39 3.72
N TYR A 150 -13.08 3.17 3.77
CA TYR A 150 -11.65 2.92 3.90
C TYR A 150 -11.26 1.68 3.11
N VAL A 151 -9.98 1.60 2.78
CA VAL A 151 -9.40 0.48 2.06
C VAL A 151 -8.29 -0.10 2.92
N ASP A 152 -8.36 -1.40 3.17
CA ASP A 152 -7.25 -2.13 3.77
C ASP A 152 -6.33 -2.61 2.65
N VAL A 153 -5.03 -2.55 2.91
CA VAL A 153 -3.97 -3.00 2.01
C VAL A 153 -3.08 -3.94 2.80
N HIS A 154 -2.77 -5.09 2.22
CA HIS A 154 -1.89 -6.09 2.81
C HIS A 154 -0.72 -6.37 1.88
N LEU A 155 0.49 -6.29 2.41
CA LEU A 155 1.72 -6.75 1.80
C LEU A 155 2.24 -7.95 2.60
N LEU A 156 2.47 -9.06 1.90
CA LEU A 156 3.38 -10.11 2.36
C LEU A 156 4.60 -10.11 1.44
N TYR A 157 5.78 -10.06 2.03
CA TYR A 157 7.05 -10.03 1.33
C TYR A 157 8.06 -10.96 2.00
N HIS A 158 8.82 -11.67 1.18
CA HIS A 158 9.98 -12.43 1.59
C HIS A 158 11.08 -12.35 0.54
N CYS A 159 12.29 -12.05 0.97
CA CYS A 159 13.49 -12.12 0.16
C CYS A 159 14.64 -12.58 1.06
N ARG A 160 15.29 -13.68 0.75
CA ARG A 160 16.39 -14.19 1.57
C ARG A 160 17.45 -14.86 0.72
N MET A 161 18.65 -14.31 0.79
CA MET A 161 19.83 -14.95 0.23
C MET A 161 20.17 -16.22 1.02
N ARG A 162 20.24 -17.36 0.33
CA ARG A 162 20.76 -18.64 0.82
C ARG A 162 22.13 -18.89 0.21
N TYR A 163 22.74 -20.00 0.59
CA TYR A 163 24.10 -20.33 0.15
C TYR A 163 24.20 -20.48 -1.38
N ASP A 164 23.18 -21.06 -2.00
CA ASP A 164 23.14 -21.43 -3.42
C ASP A 164 21.95 -20.82 -4.18
N HIS A 165 21.02 -20.16 -3.48
CA HIS A 165 19.80 -19.63 -4.09
C HIS A 165 19.26 -18.39 -3.37
N LEU A 166 18.30 -17.72 -4.01
CA LEU A 166 17.56 -16.61 -3.46
C LEU A 166 16.11 -17.07 -3.26
N GLU A 167 15.65 -17.16 -2.02
CA GLU A 167 14.22 -17.36 -1.73
C GLU A 167 13.53 -16.01 -1.90
N TRP A 168 12.56 -15.91 -2.82
CA TRP A 168 11.84 -14.66 -3.04
C TRP A 168 10.37 -14.88 -3.36
N HIS A 169 9.54 -14.08 -2.71
CA HIS A 169 8.14 -13.92 -3.07
C HIS A 169 7.55 -12.65 -2.49
N PHE A 170 6.52 -12.14 -3.16
CA PHE A 170 5.64 -11.14 -2.57
C PHE A 170 4.19 -11.34 -3.00
N SER A 171 3.27 -10.76 -2.24
CA SER A 171 1.85 -10.73 -2.54
C SER A 171 1.26 -9.44 -1.98
N ILE A 172 0.55 -8.68 -2.82
CA ILE A 172 -0.12 -7.43 -2.45
C ILE A 172 -1.59 -7.56 -2.79
N GLY A 173 -2.45 -7.17 -1.86
CA GLY A 173 -3.89 -7.16 -2.05
C GLY A 173 -4.58 -6.07 -1.26
N TYR A 174 -5.87 -5.87 -1.55
CA TYR A 174 -6.68 -4.83 -0.93
C TYR A 174 -8.09 -5.31 -0.60
N LYS A 175 -8.78 -4.59 0.30
CA LYS A 175 -10.19 -4.79 0.64
C LYS A 175 -10.89 -3.45 0.85
N ILE A 176 -11.94 -3.19 0.07
CA ILE A 176 -12.72 -1.94 0.17
C ILE A 176 -13.86 -2.12 1.16
N HIS A 177 -13.93 -1.23 2.16
CA HIS A 177 -15.00 -1.18 3.15
C HIS A 177 -15.94 -0.02 2.89
N THR A 178 -17.00 -0.28 2.12
CA THR A 178 -18.03 0.71 1.77
C THR A 178 -19.03 0.99 2.88
N ARG A 179 -19.05 0.13 3.92
CA ARG A 179 -19.96 0.23 5.07
C ARG A 179 -19.17 0.09 6.37
N PRO A 180 -18.56 1.18 6.87
CA PRO A 180 -17.83 1.18 8.13
C PRO A 180 -18.65 0.56 9.26
N GLN A 181 -18.07 -0.42 9.96
CA GLN A 181 -18.70 -0.97 11.16
C GLN A 181 -18.42 -0.03 12.34
N GLY A 182 -19.48 0.60 12.86
CA GLY A 182 -19.37 1.57 13.95
C GLY A 182 -20.41 1.40 15.07
N ARG A 183 -21.11 0.25 15.09
CA ARG A 183 -22.26 0.00 15.98
C ARG A 183 -21.97 -0.97 17.14
N GLY A 184 -20.72 -1.35 17.38
CA GLY A 184 -20.37 -2.01 18.64
C GLY A 184 -20.51 -1.04 19.83
N PRO A 185 -20.84 -1.51 21.04
CA PRO A 185 -20.71 -0.69 22.24
C PRO A 185 -19.29 -0.12 22.31
N ALA A 186 -19.13 1.13 22.78
CA ALA A 186 -17.86 1.89 22.75
C ALA A 186 -16.64 1.22 23.43
N LYS A 187 -16.80 0.03 24.01
CA LYS A 187 -15.77 -0.78 24.66
C LYS A 187 -15.32 -1.98 23.82
N GLU A 188 -16.01 -2.31 22.74
CA GLU A 188 -15.63 -3.41 21.85
C GLU A 188 -14.83 -2.86 20.67
N MET A 189 -13.70 -3.49 20.40
CA MET A 189 -12.91 -3.19 19.21
C MET A 189 -13.77 -3.55 17.98
N PRO A 190 -13.90 -2.65 16.98
CA PRO A 190 -14.58 -2.99 15.73
C PRO A 190 -14.03 -4.31 15.17
N ALA A 191 -14.91 -5.19 14.69
CA ALA A 191 -14.51 -6.53 14.22
C ALA A 191 -13.49 -6.45 13.06
N ASP A 192 -13.59 -5.41 12.25
CA ASP A 192 -12.67 -5.08 11.16
C ASP A 192 -11.34 -4.48 11.64
N LEU A 193 -11.12 -4.33 12.96
CA LEU A 193 -9.84 -4.00 13.58
C LEU A 193 -9.28 -5.16 14.42
N ASP A 194 -9.95 -6.33 14.42
CA ASP A 194 -9.39 -7.55 14.99
C ASP A 194 -8.31 -8.12 14.06
N ILE A 195 -7.05 -7.87 14.41
CA ILE A 195 -5.87 -8.31 13.65
C ILE A 195 -5.86 -9.82 13.44
N LYS A 196 -6.27 -10.60 14.44
CA LYS A 196 -6.32 -12.05 14.29
C LYS A 196 -7.38 -12.44 13.27
N ALA A 197 -8.57 -11.84 13.35
CA ALA A 197 -9.61 -12.08 12.37
C ALA A 197 -9.15 -11.69 10.96
N LEU A 198 -8.50 -10.53 10.79
CA LEU A 198 -7.95 -10.06 9.51
C LEU A 198 -6.96 -11.06 8.92
N ASN A 199 -6.02 -11.57 9.72
CA ASN A 199 -5.07 -12.59 9.27
C ASN A 199 -5.77 -13.90 8.87
N ASP A 200 -6.81 -14.32 9.61
CA ASP A 200 -7.64 -15.46 9.25
C ASP A 200 -8.46 -15.25 7.96
N GLU A 201 -8.56 -14.02 7.43
CA GLU A 201 -9.24 -13.72 6.17
C GLU A 201 -8.37 -13.82 4.92
N LEU A 202 -7.05 -13.60 5.06
CA LEU A 202 -6.12 -13.62 3.94
C LEU A 202 -6.05 -15.03 3.30
N GLY A 203 -6.18 -16.09 4.09
CA GLY A 203 -6.07 -17.46 3.58
C GLY A 203 -4.61 -17.92 3.51
N GLY A 204 -4.34 -18.99 2.76
CA GLY A 204 -3.02 -19.63 2.70
C GLY A 204 -2.47 -19.76 1.28
N GLY A 205 -1.17 -19.54 1.12
CA GLY A 205 -0.44 -19.60 -0.16
C GLY A 205 -0.52 -18.31 -0.97
N LEU A 206 0.54 -17.98 -1.71
CA LEU A 206 0.75 -16.67 -2.35
C LEU A 206 -0.37 -16.30 -3.34
N GLY A 207 -0.73 -17.21 -4.24
CA GLY A 207 -1.79 -16.98 -5.24
C GLY A 207 -3.21 -16.97 -4.67
N ASN A 208 -3.41 -17.39 -3.41
CA ASN A 208 -4.73 -17.47 -2.77
C ASN A 208 -4.88 -16.49 -1.58
N MET A 209 -3.87 -15.67 -1.31
CA MET A 209 -3.81 -14.81 -0.12
C MET A 209 -4.80 -13.63 -0.12
N HIS A 210 -5.35 -13.28 -1.29
CA HIS A 210 -6.25 -12.13 -1.42
C HIS A 210 -7.45 -12.46 -2.31
N VAL A 211 -7.99 -13.67 -2.20
CA VAL A 211 -9.14 -14.12 -3.01
C VAL A 211 -10.41 -14.35 -2.19
N ASN A 212 -10.33 -14.20 -0.87
CA ASN A 212 -11.39 -14.59 0.06
C ASN A 212 -11.93 -13.42 0.87
N LYS A 213 -13.19 -13.53 1.32
CA LYS A 213 -13.84 -12.61 2.28
C LYS A 213 -13.75 -11.13 1.88
N GLY A 214 -13.79 -10.83 0.59
CA GLY A 214 -13.78 -9.47 0.04
C GLY A 214 -12.38 -8.89 -0.18
N TRP A 215 -11.30 -9.62 0.14
CA TRP A 215 -9.98 -9.29 -0.36
C TRP A 215 -9.90 -9.52 -1.87
N ARG A 216 -9.10 -8.69 -2.54
CA ARG A 216 -8.77 -8.76 -3.96
C ARG A 216 -7.25 -8.66 -4.11
N SER A 217 -6.68 -9.53 -4.93
CA SER A 217 -5.25 -9.49 -5.29
C SER A 217 -4.96 -8.28 -6.18
N ILE A 218 -3.79 -7.67 -5.99
CA ILE A 218 -3.22 -6.70 -6.93
C ILE A 218 -2.17 -7.40 -7.77
N ALA A 219 -1.17 -7.98 -7.11
CA ALA A 219 -0.05 -8.62 -7.75
C ALA A 219 0.64 -9.59 -6.78
N TRP A 220 1.24 -10.63 -7.33
CA TRP A 220 2.14 -11.51 -6.61
C TRP A 220 3.21 -12.04 -7.55
N ALA A 221 4.36 -12.38 -6.99
CA ALA A 221 5.40 -13.11 -7.69
C ALA A 221 6.19 -14.01 -6.76
N THR A 222 6.83 -15.02 -7.31
CA THR A 222 7.72 -15.96 -6.62
C THR A 222 8.66 -16.63 -7.63
N TRP A 223 9.74 -17.22 -7.14
CA TRP A 223 10.52 -18.16 -7.95
C TRP A 223 9.86 -19.53 -8.03
N ASP A 224 9.93 -20.16 -9.19
CA ASP A 224 9.43 -21.53 -9.39
C ASP A 224 10.34 -22.57 -8.72
N ASP A 225 10.13 -22.78 -7.42
CA ASP A 225 10.83 -23.80 -6.64
C ASP A 225 10.15 -25.20 -6.75
N LEU A 226 9.08 -25.33 -7.54
CA LEU A 226 8.18 -26.50 -7.53
C LEU A 226 8.76 -27.76 -8.20
N GLY A 227 10.02 -27.73 -8.63
CA GLY A 227 10.70 -28.89 -9.20
C GLY A 227 10.90 -30.05 -8.22
N GLY A 228 10.96 -29.80 -6.90
CA GLY A 228 11.10 -30.83 -5.86
C GLY A 228 12.33 -31.74 -6.00
N THR A 229 13.20 -31.48 -6.97
CA THR A 229 14.44 -32.20 -7.22
C THR A 229 15.54 -31.56 -6.40
N ASN A 230 16.33 -32.36 -5.68
CA ASN A 230 17.52 -31.95 -4.94
C ASN A 230 18.65 -31.36 -5.82
N PHE A 231 18.35 -31.04 -7.08
CA PHE A 231 19.30 -30.63 -8.12
C PHE A 231 18.67 -29.48 -8.90
N GLY A 232 19.06 -28.25 -8.54
CA GLY A 232 18.73 -27.01 -9.28
C GLY A 232 17.37 -26.42 -8.92
N GLN A 233 17.37 -25.34 -8.13
CA GLN A 233 16.20 -24.46 -8.05
C GLN A 233 16.15 -23.58 -9.29
N ARG A 234 14.98 -23.55 -9.95
CA ARG A 234 14.78 -22.77 -11.17
C ARG A 234 14.47 -21.33 -10.83
N ARG A 235 15.34 -20.41 -11.27
CA ARG A 235 15.07 -18.96 -11.16
C ARG A 235 14.11 -18.46 -12.25
N VAL A 236 13.02 -19.20 -12.48
CA VAL A 236 11.97 -18.80 -13.41
C VAL A 236 10.89 -18.09 -12.61
N GLU A 237 10.68 -16.80 -12.91
CA GLU A 237 9.70 -15.98 -12.22
C GLU A 237 8.28 -16.46 -12.55
N GLN A 238 7.53 -16.86 -11.53
CA GLN A 238 6.08 -17.00 -11.59
C GLN A 238 5.43 -15.75 -11.03
N ARG A 239 4.47 -15.19 -11.76
CA ARG A 239 3.84 -13.92 -11.39
C ARG A 239 2.40 -13.83 -11.88
N SER A 240 1.62 -12.96 -11.23
CA SER A 240 0.34 -12.49 -11.73
C SER A 240 0.12 -11.02 -11.38
N PHE A 241 -0.67 -10.35 -12.20
CA PHE A 241 -1.25 -9.04 -11.92
C PHE A 241 -2.77 -9.19 -12.02
N ASP A 242 -3.44 -9.10 -10.88
CA ASP A 242 -4.86 -9.44 -10.73
C ASP A 242 -5.75 -8.19 -10.55
N LEU A 243 -5.16 -6.99 -10.70
CA LEU A 243 -5.89 -5.73 -10.71
C LEU A 243 -6.30 -5.36 -12.14
N TYR A 244 -7.60 -5.12 -12.34
CA TYR A 244 -8.21 -4.77 -13.62
C TYR A 244 -8.80 -3.35 -13.56
N ASP A 245 -9.26 -2.85 -14.70
CA ASP A 245 -9.80 -1.49 -14.85
C ASP A 245 -11.00 -1.22 -13.95
N GLU A 246 -11.91 -2.18 -13.77
CA GLU A 246 -13.02 -1.99 -12.83
C GLU A 246 -12.52 -1.87 -11.38
N GLY A 247 -11.44 -2.58 -11.04
CA GLY A 247 -10.80 -2.45 -9.74
C GLY A 247 -10.19 -1.07 -9.51
N ILE A 248 -9.55 -0.49 -10.53
CA ILE A 248 -9.01 0.88 -10.50
C ILE A 248 -10.14 1.90 -10.31
N ILE A 249 -11.24 1.74 -11.03
CA ILE A 249 -12.42 2.62 -10.90
C ILE A 249 -13.02 2.52 -9.49
N ASP A 250 -13.27 1.30 -9.00
CA ASP A 250 -13.77 1.04 -7.64
C ASP A 250 -12.90 1.72 -6.57
N LEU A 251 -11.57 1.62 -6.70
CA LEU A 251 -10.61 2.21 -5.78
C LEU A 251 -10.58 3.74 -5.87
N HIS A 252 -10.55 4.30 -7.07
CA HIS A 252 -10.60 5.75 -7.27
C HIS A 252 -11.89 6.33 -6.67
N GLU A 253 -13.02 5.69 -6.95
CA GLU A 253 -14.32 6.06 -6.40
C GLU A 253 -14.38 5.98 -4.88
N ALA A 254 -13.73 4.96 -4.30
CA ALA A 254 -13.61 4.84 -2.86
C ALA A 254 -12.80 6.00 -2.26
N PHE A 255 -11.65 6.36 -2.85
CA PHE A 255 -10.79 7.41 -2.28
C PHE A 255 -11.26 8.83 -2.58
N PHE A 256 -11.47 9.14 -3.85
CA PHE A 256 -11.62 10.52 -4.35
C PHE A 256 -13.00 10.78 -4.97
N GLY A 257 -13.80 9.74 -5.21
CA GLY A 257 -15.09 9.85 -5.89
C GLY A 257 -15.00 9.55 -7.39
N PRO A 258 -16.05 9.87 -8.16
CA PRO A 258 -16.14 9.53 -9.58
C PRO A 258 -14.88 9.93 -10.35
N LEU A 259 -14.33 8.99 -11.12
CA LEU A 259 -13.19 9.25 -11.98
C LEU A 259 -13.61 10.21 -13.11
N PRO A 260 -12.76 11.17 -13.53
CA PRO A 260 -13.06 12.04 -14.65
C PRO A 260 -13.41 11.26 -15.93
N GLU A 261 -14.45 11.70 -16.63
CA GLU A 261 -14.82 11.16 -17.93
C GLU A 261 -13.74 11.50 -18.98
N PRO A 262 -13.50 10.62 -19.97
CA PRO A 262 -12.50 10.86 -21.00
C PRO A 262 -13.03 11.88 -22.01
N ASP A 263 -12.36 13.03 -22.13
CA ASP A 263 -12.68 14.13 -23.07
C ASP A 263 -11.43 14.65 -23.79
N GLY A 264 -10.53 13.76 -24.21
CA GLY A 264 -9.37 14.06 -25.06
C GLY A 264 -8.23 14.78 -24.31
N ALA A 265 -8.48 15.96 -23.74
CA ALA A 265 -7.54 16.66 -22.86
C ALA A 265 -7.49 16.04 -21.45
N SER A 266 -8.56 15.38 -20.99
CA SER A 266 -8.58 14.66 -19.72
C SER A 266 -7.90 13.30 -19.73
N ASP A 267 -7.36 12.82 -20.85
CA ASP A 267 -6.80 11.48 -20.93
C ASP A 267 -5.55 11.34 -20.04
N LEU A 268 -4.63 12.32 -20.07
CA LEU A 268 -3.47 12.33 -19.16
C LEU A 268 -3.89 12.46 -17.70
N VAL A 269 -4.83 13.38 -17.39
CA VAL A 269 -5.34 13.58 -16.02
C VAL A 269 -5.95 12.29 -15.48
N ARG A 270 -6.71 11.58 -16.32
CA ARG A 270 -7.32 10.29 -15.97
C ARG A 270 -6.25 9.22 -15.77
N ARG A 271 -5.26 9.11 -16.65
CA ARG A 271 -4.12 8.17 -16.51
C ARG A 271 -3.38 8.40 -15.20
N GLN A 272 -3.02 9.64 -14.90
CA GLN A 272 -2.35 10.03 -13.65
C GLN A 272 -3.23 9.71 -12.44
N ALA A 273 -4.51 10.03 -12.47
CA ALA A 273 -5.44 9.72 -11.38
C ALA A 273 -5.53 8.20 -11.12
N SER A 274 -5.63 7.40 -12.19
CA SER A 274 -5.67 5.93 -12.12
C SER A 274 -4.36 5.34 -11.59
N VAL A 275 -3.21 5.79 -12.10
CA VAL A 275 -1.88 5.34 -11.64
C VAL A 275 -1.65 5.73 -10.18
N ASN A 276 -2.01 6.96 -9.79
CA ASN A 276 -1.84 7.45 -8.42
C ASN A 276 -2.66 6.65 -7.40
N VAL A 277 -3.80 6.08 -7.79
CA VAL A 277 -4.56 5.17 -6.93
C VAL A 277 -3.76 3.91 -6.62
N VAL A 278 -3.08 3.32 -7.61
CA VAL A 278 -2.23 2.15 -7.35
C VAL A 278 -1.01 2.54 -6.52
N ARG A 279 -0.35 3.65 -6.85
CA ARG A 279 0.78 4.18 -6.08
C ARG A 279 0.39 4.49 -4.63
N LEU A 280 -0.84 4.96 -4.37
CA LEU A 280 -1.36 5.14 -3.01
C LEU A 280 -1.46 3.81 -2.23
N LEU A 281 -1.87 2.72 -2.90
CA LEU A 281 -1.90 1.39 -2.27
C LEU A 281 -0.50 0.89 -1.95
N LEU A 282 0.45 1.05 -2.89
CA LEU A 282 1.86 0.69 -2.70
C LEU A 282 2.50 1.52 -1.58
N ALA A 283 2.28 2.83 -1.58
CA ALA A 283 2.77 3.75 -0.55
C ALA A 283 2.25 3.37 0.85
N ALA A 284 1.02 2.84 0.95
CA ALA A 284 0.42 2.46 2.23
C ALA A 284 1.12 1.28 2.90
N VAL A 285 1.88 0.49 2.15
CA VAL A 285 2.73 -0.59 2.65
C VAL A 285 4.23 -0.25 2.53
N GLY A 286 4.56 1.00 2.18
CA GLY A 286 5.93 1.52 2.21
C GLY A 286 6.73 1.28 0.93
N ILE A 287 6.05 0.97 -0.18
CA ILE A 287 6.64 0.80 -1.51
C ILE A 287 6.54 2.14 -2.27
N ASP A 288 7.68 2.63 -2.72
CA ASP A 288 7.91 3.91 -3.40
C ASP A 288 8.10 3.71 -4.92
N TYR A 289 7.09 3.18 -5.60
CA TYR A 289 7.18 2.95 -7.04
C TYR A 289 6.69 4.19 -7.82
N GLU A 290 7.57 4.81 -8.59
CA GLU A 290 7.22 5.84 -9.57
C GLU A 290 6.90 5.16 -10.91
N ILE A 291 5.70 5.43 -11.44
CA ILE A 291 5.18 4.79 -12.65
C ILE A 291 4.85 5.88 -13.66
N ALA A 292 5.49 5.81 -14.82
CA ALA A 292 5.32 6.75 -15.90
C ALA A 292 3.91 6.66 -16.52
N CYS A 293 3.33 7.83 -16.76
CA CYS A 293 2.07 8.03 -17.48
C CYS A 293 2.30 8.53 -18.91
N GLU A 294 3.50 9.04 -19.22
CA GLU A 294 3.90 9.57 -20.53
C GLU A 294 5.19 8.90 -21.07
N GLU A 295 5.49 9.08 -22.36
CA GLU A 295 6.62 8.43 -23.04
C GLU A 295 7.98 8.99 -22.62
N ASP A 296 8.04 10.25 -22.21
CA ASP A 296 9.24 10.97 -21.78
C ASP A 296 9.52 10.85 -20.28
N GLU A 297 8.62 10.20 -19.53
CA GLU A 297 8.81 9.83 -18.14
C GLU A 297 9.44 8.42 -18.05
N ASP A 298 10.34 8.22 -17.09
CA ASP A 298 10.90 6.91 -16.79
C ASP A 298 10.20 6.28 -15.58
N ASP A 299 10.04 4.95 -15.60
CA ASP A 299 9.61 4.22 -14.41
C ASP A 299 10.77 4.15 -13.39
N ALA A 300 10.52 4.40 -12.11
CA ALA A 300 11.51 4.23 -11.05
C ALA A 300 11.04 3.15 -10.06
N PRO A 301 11.48 1.88 -10.23
CA PRO A 301 11.20 0.83 -9.27
C PRO A 301 11.77 1.15 -7.88
N PRO A 302 11.15 0.61 -6.82
CA PRO A 302 11.60 0.84 -5.46
C PRO A 302 13.08 0.43 -5.28
N GLY A 303 13.89 1.31 -4.69
CA GLY A 303 15.30 1.06 -4.41
C GLY A 303 16.26 1.07 -5.61
N ARG A 304 15.86 1.57 -6.80
CA ARG A 304 16.69 1.56 -8.03
C ARG A 304 18.05 2.27 -7.88
N ASP A 305 18.15 3.29 -7.03
CA ASP A 305 19.39 4.03 -6.81
C ASP A 305 20.17 3.50 -5.59
N GLN A 306 20.68 2.27 -5.59
CA GLN A 306 21.49 1.78 -4.45
C GLN A 306 22.79 2.58 -4.22
N LEU A 307 23.30 3.26 -5.25
CA LEU A 307 24.51 4.10 -5.17
C LEU A 307 24.24 5.55 -4.71
N GLN A 308 22.99 5.99 -4.76
CA GLN A 308 22.54 7.31 -4.31
C GLN A 308 21.28 7.19 -3.45
N SER A 309 21.08 6.05 -2.78
CA SER A 309 19.79 5.74 -2.16
C SER A 309 19.50 6.87 -1.21
N LYS A 310 18.46 7.64 -1.56
CA LYS A 310 17.92 8.66 -0.69
C LYS A 310 17.82 7.99 0.68
N GLN A 311 18.44 8.57 1.69
CA GLN A 311 18.66 7.88 2.94
C GLN A 311 17.31 7.37 3.47
N GLY A 312 17.21 6.06 3.71
CA GLY A 312 16.03 5.42 4.29
C GLY A 312 14.99 4.82 3.34
N HIS A 313 15.20 4.75 2.03
CA HIS A 313 14.32 3.99 1.12
C HIS A 313 14.56 2.48 1.28
N ILE A 314 13.50 1.69 1.16
CA ILE A 314 13.57 0.22 1.29
C ILE A 314 13.73 -0.35 -0.12
N ALA A 315 14.74 -1.20 -0.33
CA ALA A 315 14.98 -1.82 -1.63
C ALA A 315 14.06 -3.03 -1.83
N TRP A 316 12.81 -2.77 -2.23
CA TRP A 316 11.85 -3.82 -2.52
C TRP A 316 12.17 -4.53 -3.83
N MET A 317 12.41 -5.84 -3.80
CA MET A 317 12.47 -6.64 -5.01
C MET A 317 11.04 -7.00 -5.45
N LEU A 318 10.49 -6.26 -6.42
CA LEU A 318 9.14 -6.51 -6.98
C LEU A 318 9.16 -7.20 -8.35
N SER A 319 10.35 -7.49 -8.86
CA SER A 319 10.56 -8.26 -10.09
C SER A 319 11.83 -9.08 -9.89
N GLY A 320 11.78 -10.35 -10.27
CA GLY A 320 12.90 -11.24 -10.06
C GLY A 320 13.97 -11.09 -11.14
N LEU A 321 13.56 -10.64 -12.32
CA LEU A 321 14.41 -10.41 -13.49
C LEU A 321 14.53 -8.91 -13.81
N SER A 322 15.26 -8.59 -14.87
CA SER A 322 15.42 -7.19 -15.31
C SER A 322 14.13 -6.56 -15.87
N ASP A 323 13.11 -7.38 -16.19
CA ASP A 323 11.78 -6.94 -16.61
C ASP A 323 11.02 -6.28 -15.44
N HIS A 324 11.03 -4.94 -15.40
CA HIS A 324 10.24 -4.11 -14.46
C HIS A 324 8.73 -4.13 -14.77
N TRP A 325 8.17 -5.32 -14.88
CA TRP A 325 6.86 -5.59 -15.45
C TRP A 325 5.68 -4.93 -14.72
N MET A 326 5.83 -4.66 -13.43
CA MET A 326 4.73 -4.16 -12.60
C MET A 326 4.24 -2.79 -13.10
N ALA A 327 5.11 -1.87 -13.51
CA ALA A 327 4.70 -0.58 -14.06
C ALA A 327 3.82 -0.74 -15.32
N ARG A 328 4.23 -1.63 -16.23
CA ARG A 328 3.48 -1.96 -17.45
C ARG A 328 2.11 -2.58 -17.14
N GLU A 329 2.03 -3.53 -16.22
CA GLU A 329 0.74 -4.14 -15.86
C GLU A 329 -0.18 -3.13 -15.13
N VAL A 330 0.39 -2.21 -14.34
CA VAL A 330 -0.37 -1.08 -13.77
C VAL A 330 -0.96 -0.19 -14.87
N ARG A 331 -0.16 0.22 -15.86
CA ARG A 331 -0.67 1.02 -17.00
C ARG A 331 -1.80 0.30 -17.72
N LYS A 332 -1.61 -0.99 -18.01
CA LYS A 332 -2.62 -1.84 -18.66
C LYS A 332 -3.91 -1.92 -17.85
N ALA A 333 -3.83 -2.09 -16.53
CA ALA A 333 -5.00 -2.05 -15.65
C ALA A 333 -5.64 -0.66 -15.58
N CYS A 334 -4.87 0.41 -15.76
CA CYS A 334 -5.39 1.76 -15.92
C CYS A 334 -5.97 2.04 -17.32
N GLY A 335 -5.94 1.06 -18.23
CA GLY A 335 -6.53 1.15 -19.57
C GLY A 335 -5.65 1.79 -20.64
N PHE A 336 -4.33 1.88 -20.43
CA PHE A 336 -3.41 2.43 -21.42
C PHE A 336 -2.07 1.68 -21.46
N GLN A 337 -1.24 1.96 -22.46
CA GLN A 337 0.11 1.44 -22.61
C GLN A 337 1.00 2.50 -23.25
N LEU A 338 2.29 2.50 -22.89
CA LEU A 338 3.33 3.28 -23.57
C LEU A 338 3.88 2.50 -24.77
N ALA A 339 4.50 3.18 -25.73
CA ALA A 339 5.08 2.58 -26.92
C ALA A 339 6.22 1.60 -26.59
N ARG A 340 6.92 1.81 -25.47
CA ARG A 340 7.95 0.91 -24.96
C ARG A 340 7.40 -0.36 -24.30
N ASP A 341 6.16 -0.35 -23.81
CA ASP A 341 5.60 -1.47 -23.03
C ASP A 341 5.63 -2.81 -23.78
N PRO A 342 5.22 -2.93 -25.06
CA PRO A 342 5.29 -4.20 -25.79
C PRO A 342 6.73 -4.65 -26.07
N VAL A 343 7.67 -3.71 -26.22
CA VAL A 343 9.09 -4.02 -26.47
C VAL A 343 9.74 -4.59 -25.21
N GLU A 344 9.49 -3.95 -24.06
CA GLU A 344 9.95 -4.43 -22.76
C GLU A 344 9.32 -5.77 -22.39
N GLN A 345 8.03 -5.96 -22.68
CA GLN A 345 7.37 -7.24 -22.47
C GLN A 345 8.04 -8.37 -23.27
N ALA A 346 8.28 -8.14 -24.56
CA ALA A 346 8.94 -9.13 -25.41
C ALA A 346 10.38 -9.44 -24.95
N ALA A 347 11.11 -8.44 -24.47
CA ALA A 347 12.44 -8.62 -23.89
C ALA A 347 12.38 -9.46 -22.60
N GLY A 348 11.45 -9.15 -21.70
CA GLY A 348 11.25 -9.91 -20.46
C GLY A 348 10.76 -11.34 -20.69
N ASP A 349 9.90 -11.56 -21.68
CA ASP A 349 9.47 -12.90 -22.10
C ASP A 349 10.65 -13.72 -22.62
N LYS A 350 11.54 -13.09 -23.41
CA LYS A 350 12.77 -13.72 -23.90
C LYS A 350 13.72 -14.07 -22.76
N GLU A 351 13.96 -13.15 -21.82
CA GLU A 351 14.81 -13.38 -20.64
C GLU A 351 14.30 -14.55 -19.80
N ARG A 352 12.98 -14.61 -19.53
CA ARG A 352 12.36 -15.75 -18.82
C ARG A 352 12.55 -17.08 -19.54
N GLU A 353 12.45 -17.11 -20.87
CA GLU A 353 12.66 -18.33 -21.64
C GLU A 353 14.14 -18.74 -21.67
N GLU A 354 15.07 -17.78 -21.75
CA GLU A 354 16.51 -18.03 -21.62
C GLU A 354 16.86 -18.61 -20.25
N GLU A 355 16.33 -18.07 -19.15
CA GLU A 355 16.55 -18.66 -17.81
C GLU A 355 15.94 -20.06 -17.69
N ARG A 356 14.77 -20.30 -18.30
CA ARG A 356 14.15 -21.63 -18.33
C ARG A 356 15.01 -22.67 -19.06
N THR A 357 15.73 -22.26 -20.10
CA THR A 357 16.55 -23.16 -20.93
C THR A 357 17.97 -23.34 -20.41
N ARG A 358 18.61 -22.29 -19.87
CA ARG A 358 20.00 -22.30 -19.38
C ARG A 358 20.26 -23.39 -18.33
N GLU A 359 19.30 -23.63 -17.44
CA GLU A 359 19.45 -24.67 -16.41
C GLU A 359 19.32 -26.10 -16.95
N LEU A 360 18.68 -26.32 -18.11
CA LEU A 360 18.59 -27.66 -18.71
C LEU A 360 19.93 -28.13 -19.29
N GLU A 361 20.76 -27.20 -19.78
CA GLU A 361 22.02 -27.52 -20.45
C GLU A 361 23.15 -27.89 -19.47
N TYR A 362 23.11 -27.42 -18.21
CA TYR A 362 24.18 -27.67 -17.23
C TYR A 362 24.16 -29.10 -16.65
N TYR A 363 23.07 -29.85 -16.84
CA TYR A 363 22.91 -31.21 -16.29
C TYR A 363 23.08 -32.33 -17.34
N ASP A 364 23.32 -32.01 -18.60
CA ASP A 364 23.48 -33.01 -19.68
C ASP A 364 24.95 -33.39 -19.95
N ASP A 365 25.92 -32.71 -19.32
CA ASP A 365 27.37 -32.87 -19.59
C ASP A 365 28.11 -33.79 -18.60
N ASP A 366 27.45 -34.27 -17.53
CA ASP A 366 28.07 -35.12 -16.49
C ASP A 366 27.72 -36.63 -16.60
N GLU A 367 27.07 -37.08 -17.68
CA GLU A 367 27.02 -38.52 -18.00
C GLU A 367 28.38 -38.98 -18.57
N ASP A 368 29.35 -39.18 -17.68
CA ASP A 368 30.59 -39.90 -17.97
C ASP A 368 30.22 -41.31 -18.49
N PRO A 369 30.42 -41.63 -19.78
CA PRO A 369 29.99 -42.89 -20.35
C PRO A 369 30.86 -44.01 -19.78
N ALA A 370 30.34 -44.65 -18.73
CA ALA A 370 30.69 -45.97 -18.22
C ALA A 370 32.10 -46.46 -18.62
N GLN A 371 33.07 -46.23 -17.74
CA GLN A 371 34.33 -46.98 -17.73
C GLN A 371 34.00 -48.48 -17.83
N GLY A 372 34.25 -49.04 -19.01
CA GLY A 372 34.04 -50.45 -19.28
C GLY A 372 34.80 -51.32 -18.30
N CYS A 373 34.07 -52.09 -17.50
CA CYS A 373 34.63 -53.25 -16.80
C CYS A 373 35.31 -54.16 -17.82
N ARG A 374 36.64 -54.20 -17.80
CA ARG A 374 37.40 -55.27 -18.46
C ARG A 374 37.24 -56.55 -17.65
N PRO A 375 36.79 -57.67 -18.24
CA PRO A 375 36.86 -58.95 -17.57
C PRO A 375 38.32 -59.41 -17.48
N GLN A 376 38.73 -59.92 -16.32
CA GLN A 376 39.91 -60.77 -16.14
C GLN A 376 39.49 -62.23 -16.07
#